data_AF-A0AAF0TXD9-F1
#
_entry.id   AF-A0AAF0TXD9-F1
#
_cell.length_a   1.000
_cell.length_b   1.000
_cell.length_c   1.000
_cell.angle_alpha   90.00
_cell.angle_beta   90.00
_cell.angle_gamma   90.00
#
_symmetry.space_group_name_H-M   'P 1'
#
loop_
_entity.id
_entity.type
_entity.pdbx_description
1 polymer ?
#
loop_
_entity_poly.entity_id
_entity_poly.type
_entity_poly.pdbx_seq_one_letter_code
_entity_poly.pdbx_strand_id
1 'polypeptide(L)'
;MAAANGSSDLYSEMEVDAFRRLFPLRYHEQHLLKSVRPDARKLGSARDTTLALGAVASTEGSALAKIGSTTMLAAIKMEIMTPTVECPDEGSIAIEFHMPPICSPLVRPGRPAEAASVISKQLSDTILSSGMIDLKELCLVGGKAAWMAYLKKEKFVP
;
A
#
# COMPACT_ATOMS: atom_id res chain seq x y z
N MET A 1 -16.38 42.71 16.91
CA MET A 1 -17.63 42.33 16.22
C MET A 1 -17.31 41.20 15.27
N ALA A 2 -17.57 39.96 15.65
CA ALA A 2 -17.32 38.77 14.84
C ALA A 2 -18.55 37.87 14.97
N ALA A 3 -19.38 37.84 13.93
CA ALA A 3 -20.47 36.88 13.80
C ALA A 3 -20.90 36.77 12.33
N ALA A 4 -21.10 35.53 11.88
CA ALA A 4 -21.81 35.09 10.67
C ALA A 4 -21.09 35.15 9.30
N ASN A 5 -20.06 34.30 9.09
CA ASN A 5 -19.66 33.84 7.74
C ASN A 5 -19.79 32.31 7.54
N GLY A 6 -20.20 31.56 8.58
CA GLY A 6 -20.15 30.10 8.55
C GLY A 6 -21.15 29.43 7.59
N SER A 7 -22.24 30.09 7.21
CA SER A 7 -23.25 29.49 6.33
C SER A 7 -22.88 29.60 4.84
N SER A 8 -22.36 30.74 4.38
CA SER A 8 -21.97 30.95 2.97
C SER A 8 -20.82 30.04 2.52
N ASP A 9 -19.87 29.80 3.42
CA ASP A 9 -18.67 29.00 3.12
C ASP A 9 -19.07 27.52 2.92
N LEU A 10 -20.00 26.99 3.72
CA LEU A 10 -20.54 25.64 3.59
C LEU A 10 -21.29 25.41 2.27
N TYR A 11 -22.09 26.38 1.82
CA TYR A 11 -22.76 26.29 0.51
C TYR A 11 -21.74 26.22 -0.63
N SER A 12 -20.68 27.03 -0.55
CA SER A 12 -19.62 27.03 -1.57
C SER A 12 -18.82 25.72 -1.59
N GLU A 13 -18.53 25.14 -0.43
CA GLU A 13 -17.87 23.83 -0.34
C GLU A 13 -18.75 22.72 -0.91
N MET A 14 -20.05 22.73 -0.61
CA MET A 14 -21.00 21.76 -1.15
C MET A 14 -21.14 21.86 -2.67
N GLU A 15 -21.13 23.07 -3.23
CA GLU A 15 -21.13 23.29 -4.68
C GLU A 15 -19.87 22.76 -5.35
N VAL A 16 -18.69 22.97 -4.74
CA VAL A 16 -17.42 22.46 -5.26
C VAL A 16 -17.37 20.94 -5.21
N ASP A 17 -17.82 20.32 -4.12
CA ASP A 17 -17.85 18.86 -3.99
C ASP A 17 -18.87 18.24 -4.95
N ALA A 18 -20.02 18.89 -5.15
CA ALA A 18 -21.00 18.49 -6.16
C ALA A 18 -20.41 18.59 -7.57
N PHE A 19 -19.76 19.71 -7.91
CA PHE A 19 -19.11 19.91 -9.21
C PHE A 19 -18.01 18.87 -9.47
N ARG A 20 -17.20 18.56 -8.46
CA ARG A 20 -16.17 17.51 -8.52
C ARG A 20 -16.77 16.14 -8.83
N ARG A 21 -17.91 15.79 -8.23
CA ARG A 21 -18.59 14.49 -8.44
C ARG A 21 -19.30 14.43 -9.80
N LEU A 22 -19.94 15.51 -10.23
CA LEU A 22 -20.69 15.58 -11.48
C LEU A 22 -19.80 15.70 -12.72
N PHE A 23 -18.70 16.47 -12.61
CA PHE A 23 -17.82 16.78 -13.74
C PHE A 23 -16.34 16.55 -13.39
N PRO A 24 -15.93 15.30 -13.08
CA PRO A 24 -14.59 15.00 -12.57
C PRO A 24 -13.47 15.38 -13.55
N LEU A 25 -13.66 15.15 -14.85
CA LEU A 25 -12.66 15.49 -15.88
C LEU A 25 -12.39 16.99 -15.92
N ARG A 26 -13.45 17.81 -16.04
CA ARG A 26 -13.33 19.28 -16.08
C ARG A 26 -12.73 19.84 -14.79
N TYR A 27 -13.15 19.29 -13.64
CA TYR A 27 -12.59 19.68 -12.35
C TYR A 27 -11.07 19.47 -12.29
N HIS A 28 -10.58 18.31 -12.73
CA HIS A 28 -9.15 18.01 -12.74
C HIS A 28 -8.38 18.78 -13.82
N GLU A 29 -8.95 18.99 -15.01
CA GLU A 29 -8.34 19.80 -16.08
C GLU A 29 -8.05 21.24 -15.61
N GLN A 30 -8.99 21.87 -14.92
CA GLN A 30 -8.80 23.23 -14.38
C GLN A 30 -7.63 23.29 -13.37
N HIS A 31 -7.46 22.25 -12.56
CA HIS A 31 -6.37 22.15 -11.58
C HIS A 31 -5.02 21.93 -12.29
N LEU A 32 -4.99 21.07 -13.31
CA LEU A 32 -3.79 20.83 -14.12
C LEU A 32 -3.33 22.09 -14.86
N LEU A 33 -4.26 22.86 -15.46
CA LEU A 33 -3.95 24.14 -16.12
C LEU A 33 -3.34 25.16 -15.15
N LYS A 34 -3.79 25.16 -13.90
CA LYS A 34 -3.25 26.02 -12.83
C LYS A 34 -1.97 25.47 -12.19
N SER A 35 -1.49 24.29 -12.62
CA SER A 35 -0.33 23.60 -12.03
C SER A 35 -0.45 23.32 -10.53
N VAL A 36 -1.68 23.18 -10.02
CA VAL A 36 -1.97 22.93 -8.61
C VAL A 36 -2.89 21.72 -8.49
N ARG A 37 -2.60 20.82 -7.56
CA ARG A 37 -3.45 19.65 -7.29
C ARG A 37 -4.71 20.06 -6.52
N PRO A 38 -5.78 19.24 -6.53
CA PRO A 38 -7.02 19.51 -5.78
C PRO A 38 -6.83 19.72 -4.27
N ASP A 39 -5.73 19.24 -3.70
CA ASP A 39 -5.35 19.40 -2.29
C ASP A 39 -4.31 20.51 -2.09
N ALA A 40 -4.29 21.51 -2.99
CA ALA A 40 -3.39 22.67 -2.99
C ALA A 40 -1.89 22.36 -3.10
N ARG A 41 -1.52 21.10 -3.34
CA ARG A 41 -0.12 20.67 -3.48
C ARG A 41 0.43 20.92 -4.90
N LYS A 42 1.75 21.10 -5.03
CA LYS A 42 2.42 21.15 -6.34
C LYS A 42 2.37 19.77 -7.02
N LEU A 43 2.37 19.73 -8.36
CA LEU A 43 2.26 18.48 -9.12
C LEU A 43 3.33 17.42 -8.73
N GLY A 44 4.59 17.85 -8.53
CA GLY A 44 5.69 16.96 -8.14
C GLY A 44 5.79 16.62 -6.65
N SER A 45 4.91 17.15 -5.80
CA SER A 45 5.00 16.93 -4.35
C SER A 45 4.25 15.67 -3.90
N ALA A 46 4.93 14.87 -3.08
CA ALA A 46 4.35 13.70 -2.42
C ALA A 46 3.35 14.12 -1.32
N ARG A 47 2.48 13.19 -0.91
CA ARG A 47 1.64 13.39 0.29
C ARG A 47 2.52 13.23 1.52
N ASP A 48 2.10 13.84 2.63
CA ASP A 48 2.78 13.64 3.90
C ASP A 48 2.89 12.13 4.20
N THR A 49 4.10 11.70 4.55
CA THR A 49 4.45 10.30 4.70
C THR A 49 5.05 10.07 6.07
N THR A 50 4.41 9.20 6.85
CA THR A 50 4.86 8.78 8.17
C THR A 50 5.12 7.29 8.15
N LEU A 51 6.19 6.87 8.84
CA LEU A 51 6.62 5.48 8.95
C LEU A 51 6.80 5.14 10.42
N ALA A 52 6.14 4.08 10.86
CA ALA A 52 6.33 3.50 12.18
C ALA A 52 6.86 2.07 12.03
N LEU A 53 8.08 1.83 12.50
CA LEU A 53 8.71 0.51 12.49
C LEU A 53 8.29 -0.27 13.76
N GLY A 54 8.23 -1.59 13.66
CA GLY A 54 7.86 -2.44 14.79
C GLY A 54 6.39 -2.33 15.22
N ALA A 55 5.49 -1.97 14.30
CA ALA A 55 4.06 -1.79 14.58
C ALA A 55 3.36 -3.06 15.11
N VAL A 56 3.90 -4.24 14.79
CA VAL A 56 3.42 -5.57 15.21
C VAL A 56 4.57 -6.29 15.91
N ALA A 57 4.41 -6.56 17.20
CA ALA A 57 5.42 -7.23 18.02
C ALA A 57 5.49 -8.75 17.81
N SER A 58 4.45 -9.36 17.22
CA SER A 58 4.37 -10.81 17.00
C SER A 58 5.13 -11.29 15.75
N THR A 59 5.81 -10.41 15.04
CA THR A 59 6.45 -10.67 13.75
C THR A 59 7.89 -10.20 13.78
N GLU A 60 8.80 -10.91 13.09
CA GLU A 60 10.24 -10.60 13.06
C GLU A 60 10.53 -9.18 12.55
N GLY A 61 9.69 -8.69 11.63
CA GLY A 61 9.73 -7.31 11.18
C GLY A 61 8.34 -6.80 10.86
N SER A 62 8.09 -5.53 11.15
CA SER A 62 6.86 -4.86 10.75
C SER A 62 7.06 -3.37 10.51
N ALA A 63 6.26 -2.81 9.62
CA ALA A 63 6.26 -1.39 9.30
C ALA A 63 4.85 -0.92 8.94
N LEU A 64 4.40 0.15 9.58
CA LEU A 64 3.18 0.88 9.25
C LEU A 64 3.56 2.16 8.50
N ALA A 65 3.19 2.22 7.22
CA ALA A 65 3.38 3.37 6.36
C ALA A 65 2.05 4.09 6.15
N LYS A 66 2.02 5.40 6.38
CA LYS A 66 0.86 6.25 6.10
C LYS A 66 1.26 7.37 5.15
N ILE A 67 0.61 7.39 3.99
CA ILE A 67 0.80 8.38 2.92
C ILE A 67 -0.52 9.15 2.75
N GLY A 68 -0.64 10.29 3.43
CA GLY A 68 -1.89 11.04 3.56
C GLY A 68 -3.00 10.20 4.19
N SER A 69 -4.07 9.94 3.44
CA SER A 69 -5.19 9.06 3.85
C SER A 69 -4.97 7.57 3.58
N THR A 70 -3.88 7.20 2.92
CA THR A 70 -3.61 5.79 2.59
C THR A 70 -2.68 5.19 3.63
N THR A 71 -3.13 4.15 4.33
CA THR A 71 -2.32 3.44 5.33
C THR A 71 -2.03 2.02 4.84
N MET A 72 -0.84 1.52 5.14
CA MET A 72 -0.41 0.17 4.77
C MET A 72 0.47 -0.40 5.87
N LEU A 73 0.12 -1.59 6.32
CA LEU A 73 0.90 -2.38 7.25
C LEU A 73 1.64 -3.47 6.45
N ALA A 74 2.94 -3.57 6.66
CA ALA A 74 3.73 -4.69 6.17
C ALA A 74 4.27 -5.45 7.38
N ALA A 75 4.25 -6.77 7.31
CA ALA A 75 4.82 -7.64 8.33
C ALA A 75 5.58 -8.80 7.67
N ILE A 76 6.66 -9.21 8.32
CA ILE A 76 7.55 -10.28 7.87
C ILE A 76 7.50 -11.38 8.92
N LYS A 77 7.17 -12.58 8.46
CA LYS A 77 7.29 -13.80 9.26
C LYS A 77 8.26 -14.74 8.56
N MET A 78 9.20 -15.29 9.32
CA MET A 78 10.16 -16.25 8.79
C MET A 78 9.85 -17.63 9.34
N GLU A 79 9.87 -18.64 8.47
CA GLU A 79 9.70 -20.04 8.83
C GLU A 79 10.79 -20.87 8.15
N ILE A 80 11.15 -22.00 8.75
CA ILE A 80 12.11 -22.93 8.15
C ILE A 80 11.35 -23.86 7.23
N MET A 81 11.78 -23.93 5.97
CA MET A 81 11.25 -24.85 4.97
C MET A 81 12.34 -25.74 4.39
N THR A 82 11.93 -26.85 3.78
CA THR A 82 12.82 -27.66 2.95
C THR A 82 12.93 -27.00 1.58
N PRO A 83 14.15 -26.66 1.09
CA PRO A 83 14.31 -26.06 -0.22
C PRO A 83 13.91 -27.04 -1.34
N THR A 84 13.60 -26.52 -2.52
CA THR A 84 13.22 -27.34 -3.67
C THR A 84 14.45 -28.07 -4.24
N VAL A 85 14.21 -29.20 -4.92
CA VAL A 85 15.29 -29.99 -5.54
C VAL A 85 16.00 -29.22 -6.66
N GLU A 86 15.29 -28.27 -7.30
CA GLU A 86 15.85 -27.44 -8.37
C GLU A 86 16.82 -26.38 -7.84
N CYS A 87 16.52 -25.80 -6.67
CA CYS A 87 17.35 -24.78 -6.02
C CYS A 87 17.62 -25.17 -4.55
N PRO A 88 18.50 -26.16 -4.28
CA PRO A 88 18.76 -26.64 -2.93
C PRO A 88 19.52 -25.64 -2.05
N ASP A 89 20.21 -24.68 -2.66
CA ASP A 89 21.08 -23.70 -2.00
C ASP A 89 20.44 -22.32 -1.87
N GLU A 90 19.12 -22.21 -2.08
CA GLU A 90 18.38 -20.95 -2.02
C GLU A 90 17.17 -21.06 -1.09
N GLY A 91 16.89 -19.98 -0.37
CA GLY A 91 15.62 -19.78 0.33
C GLY A 91 14.52 -19.27 -0.59
N SER A 92 13.35 -19.00 0.00
CA SER A 92 12.19 -18.54 -0.76
C SER A 92 11.51 -17.36 -0.10
N ILE A 93 10.88 -16.52 -0.91
CA ILE A 93 10.12 -15.35 -0.45
C ILE A 93 8.72 -15.45 -1.03
N ALA A 94 7.73 -15.47 -0.14
CA ALA A 94 6.32 -15.46 -0.50
C ALA A 94 5.72 -14.11 -0.12
N ILE A 95 5.28 -13.34 -1.13
CA ILE A 95 4.65 -12.04 -0.92
C ILE A 95 3.15 -12.16 -1.13
N GLU A 96 2.40 -11.82 -0.09
CA GLU A 96 0.93 -11.82 -0.11
C GLU A 96 0.41 -10.41 0.18
N PHE A 97 -0.42 -9.91 -0.72
CA PHE A 97 -1.09 -8.63 -0.57
C PHE A 97 -2.58 -8.84 -0.26
N HIS A 98 -3.00 -8.41 0.93
CA HIS A 98 -4.37 -8.43 1.39
C HIS A 98 -5.02 -7.04 1.29
N MET A 99 -6.21 -7.00 0.71
CA MET A 99 -7.03 -5.80 0.63
C MET A 99 -8.39 -6.07 1.30
N PRO A 100 -8.51 -5.85 2.62
CA PRO A 100 -9.77 -6.07 3.32
C PRO A 100 -10.87 -5.09 2.87
N PRO A 101 -12.16 -5.42 3.05
CA PRO A 101 -13.29 -4.55 2.68
C PRO A 101 -13.25 -3.14 3.27
N ILE A 102 -12.60 -2.96 4.43
CA ILE A 102 -12.38 -1.65 5.04
C ILE A 102 -11.59 -0.71 4.11
N CYS A 103 -10.75 -1.22 3.20
CA CYS A 103 -9.93 -0.41 2.31
C CYS A 103 -10.70 0.39 1.26
N SER A 104 -11.87 -0.11 0.84
CA SER A 104 -12.62 0.48 -0.26
C SER A 104 -14.01 -0.15 -0.32
N PRO A 105 -15.07 0.64 -0.56
CA PRO A 105 -16.41 0.10 -0.79
C PRO A 105 -16.51 -0.79 -2.04
N LEU A 106 -15.51 -0.75 -2.92
CA LEU A 106 -15.43 -1.63 -4.09
C LEU A 106 -15.05 -3.06 -3.71
N VAL A 107 -14.43 -3.27 -2.56
CA VAL A 107 -14.02 -4.59 -2.09
C VAL A 107 -15.16 -5.19 -1.27
N ARG A 108 -15.80 -6.22 -1.83
CA ARG A 108 -16.89 -6.93 -1.15
C ARG A 108 -16.33 -8.07 -0.29
N PRO A 109 -16.87 -8.29 0.92
CA PRO A 109 -16.57 -9.49 1.70
C PRO A 109 -16.82 -10.76 0.87
N GLY A 110 -15.85 -11.69 0.86
CA GLY A 110 -15.98 -13.00 0.23
C GLY A 110 -15.48 -13.12 -1.22
N ARG A 111 -15.37 -12.01 -1.98
CA ARG A 111 -14.68 -12.01 -3.28
C ARG A 111 -13.30 -11.36 -3.11
N PRO A 112 -12.19 -12.08 -3.36
CA PRO A 112 -10.88 -11.45 -3.35
C PRO A 112 -10.83 -10.35 -4.41
N ALA A 113 -10.30 -9.19 -4.04
CA ALA A 113 -10.14 -8.08 -4.97
C ALA A 113 -9.15 -8.46 -6.07
N GLU A 114 -9.56 -8.37 -7.35
CA GLU A 114 -8.67 -8.72 -8.48
C GLU A 114 -7.39 -7.88 -8.46
N ALA A 115 -7.51 -6.60 -8.07
CA ALA A 115 -6.38 -5.71 -7.88
C ALA A 115 -5.36 -6.24 -6.85
N ALA A 116 -5.80 -6.96 -5.82
CA ALA A 116 -4.91 -7.47 -4.79
C ALA A 116 -3.95 -8.54 -5.36
N SER A 117 -4.48 -9.47 -6.17
CA SER A 117 -3.67 -10.51 -6.82
C SER A 117 -2.64 -9.92 -7.80
N VAL A 118 -3.07 -8.95 -8.62
CA VAL A 118 -2.18 -8.26 -9.56
C VAL A 118 -1.06 -7.51 -8.83
N ILE A 119 -1.40 -6.78 -7.75
CA ILE A 119 -0.41 -6.07 -6.93
C ILE A 119 0.54 -7.06 -6.26
N SER A 120 0.04 -8.18 -5.73
CA SER A 120 0.87 -9.21 -5.11
C SER A 120 1.91 -9.74 -6.09
N LYS A 121 1.48 -10.12 -7.30
CA LYS A 121 2.38 -10.62 -8.34
C LYS A 121 3.39 -9.57 -8.78
N GLN A 122 2.94 -8.34 -9.03
CA GLN A 122 3.83 -7.25 -9.44
C GLN A 122 4.87 -6.94 -8.36
N LEU A 123 4.50 -6.99 -7.08
CA LEU A 123 5.44 -6.83 -5.97
C LEU A 123 6.45 -7.98 -5.91
N SER A 124 6.01 -9.23 -6.08
CA SER A 124 6.91 -10.38 -6.16
C SER A 124 7.92 -10.23 -7.28
N ASP A 125 7.44 -9.92 -8.49
CA ASP A 125 8.30 -9.76 -9.66
C ASP A 125 9.29 -8.60 -9.45
N THR A 126 8.85 -7.48 -8.88
CA THR A 126 9.72 -6.31 -8.61
C THR A 126 10.78 -6.64 -7.57
N ILE A 127 10.43 -7.32 -6.48
CA ILE A 127 11.36 -7.66 -5.40
C ILE A 127 12.39 -8.68 -5.89
N LEU A 128 11.96 -9.74 -6.56
CA LEU A 128 12.85 -10.78 -7.07
C LEU A 128 13.75 -10.25 -8.20
N SER A 129 13.23 -9.42 -9.11
CA SER A 129 14.04 -8.83 -10.20
C SER A 129 15.00 -7.74 -9.72
N SER A 130 14.73 -7.09 -8.58
CA SER A 130 15.60 -6.03 -8.05
C SER A 130 16.96 -6.52 -7.57
N GLY A 131 17.09 -7.82 -7.26
CA GLY A 131 18.30 -8.37 -6.65
C GLY A 131 18.63 -7.79 -5.26
N MET A 132 17.66 -7.14 -4.59
CA MET A 132 17.91 -6.49 -3.29
C MET A 132 18.05 -7.48 -2.13
N ILE A 133 17.58 -8.72 -2.29
CA ILE A 133 17.69 -9.80 -1.31
C ILE A 133 18.41 -10.96 -1.98
N ASP A 134 19.51 -11.42 -1.38
CA ASP A 134 20.20 -12.63 -1.81
C ASP A 134 19.48 -13.87 -1.24
N LEU A 135 18.96 -14.73 -2.12
CA LEU A 135 18.27 -15.95 -1.73
C LEU A 135 19.25 -17.00 -1.18
N LYS A 136 20.54 -16.91 -1.49
CA LYS A 136 21.55 -17.85 -0.98
C LYS A 136 21.86 -17.63 0.49
N GLU A 137 21.80 -16.39 0.96
CA GLU A 137 21.94 -16.05 2.38
C GLU A 137 20.77 -16.61 3.22
N LEU A 138 19.63 -16.89 2.58
CA LEU A 138 18.49 -17.53 3.23
C LEU A 138 18.65 -19.05 3.34
N CYS A 139 19.66 -19.67 2.73
CA CYS A 139 19.92 -21.11 2.88
C CYS A 139 20.67 -21.40 4.19
N LEU A 140 20.15 -22.33 4.99
CA LEU A 140 20.80 -22.77 6.24
C LEU A 140 21.67 -24.00 5.99
N VAL A 141 21.06 -25.04 5.41
CA VAL A 141 21.70 -26.30 5.06
C VAL A 141 21.18 -26.72 3.69
N GLY A 142 22.07 -26.70 2.69
CA GLY A 142 21.76 -27.05 1.31
C GLY A 142 20.98 -28.36 1.21
N GLY A 143 19.82 -28.30 0.54
CA GLY A 143 18.94 -29.45 0.32
C GLY A 143 18.18 -29.97 1.55
N LYS A 144 18.31 -29.35 2.74
CA LYS A 144 17.63 -29.78 3.96
C LYS A 144 16.81 -28.69 4.64
N ALA A 145 17.36 -27.49 4.77
CA ALA A 145 16.71 -26.40 5.47
C ALA A 145 17.10 -25.05 4.87
N ALA A 146 16.11 -24.23 4.57
CA ALA A 146 16.25 -22.86 4.12
C ALA A 146 15.14 -22.00 4.73
N TRP A 147 15.35 -20.69 4.78
CA TRP A 147 14.36 -19.73 5.24
C TRP A 147 13.29 -19.47 4.17
N MET A 148 12.05 -19.47 4.62
CA MET A 148 10.90 -18.94 3.89
C MET A 148 10.46 -17.63 4.54
N ALA A 149 10.59 -16.52 3.81
CA ALA A 149 10.12 -15.22 4.26
C ALA A 149 8.70 -14.95 3.72
N TYR A 150 7.73 -14.89 4.61
CA TYR A 150 6.37 -14.46 4.31
C TYR A 150 6.24 -12.97 4.51
N LEU A 151 6.08 -12.23 3.41
CA LEU A 151 5.82 -10.81 3.43
C LEU A 151 4.31 -10.58 3.30
N LYS A 152 3.64 -10.36 4.44
CA LYS A 152 2.22 -10.05 4.46
C LYS A 152 2.02 -8.54 4.45
N LYS A 153 1.34 -8.04 3.42
CA LYS A 153 0.94 -6.63 3.34
C LYS A 153 -0.57 -6.51 3.50
N GLU A 154 -0.99 -5.65 4.41
CA GLU A 154 -2.38 -5.31 4.60
C GLU A 154 -2.58 -3.81 4.41
N LYS A 155 -3.41 -3.46 3.43
CA LYS A 155 -3.82 -2.07 3.26
C LYS A 155 -4.88 -1.74 4.30
N PHE A 156 -4.82 -0.53 4.84
CA PHE A 156 -5.88 0.06 5.66
C PHE A 156 -6.24 1.41 5.06
N VAL A 157 -7.51 1.62 4.74
CA VAL A 157 -8.02 2.95 4.38
C VAL A 157 -9.20 3.20 5.30
N PRO A 158 -9.08 4.02 6.35
CA PRO A 158 -10.27 4.58 6.99
C PRO A 158 -10.90 5.66 6.10
#